data_AF-A0A8B7C1M8-F1
#
_entry.id   AF-A0A8B7C1M8-F1
#
_cell.length_a   1.000
_cell.length_b   1.000
_cell.length_c   1.000
_cell.angle_alpha   90.00
_cell.angle_beta   90.00
_cell.angle_gamma   90.00
#
_symmetry.space_group_name_H-M   'P 1'
#
loop_
_entity.id
_entity.type
_entity.pdbx_description
1 polymer ?
#
loop_
_entity_poly.entity_id
_entity_poly.type
_entity_poly.pdbx_seq_one_letter_code
_entity_poly.pdbx_strand_id
1 'polypeptide(L)'
;MAPYPPLAELPPVVAPLQPTVPCPRCGGLCTIAAPLSSSISCKLCGLTASYHNDGKFIVIVEGSPISIQEDTIKYNRGALKVVSGGNICIDRQNNIHVKGGSKISVRRCNNIHVEGGGDVSVHRCNNIHVESGGSVSVHRCNNIDVEGGGKISVHRCNDIHVECSGDVSVHRCNNVLVKGGGKVSVHRCNNFDVEGGGDISVHRCDGFRADGGGNIWVHRCNGVQIERSGNICIHQCNNIYATKSGNIRIDRCNDAHLDGSGDVRIRRCNIAAVEKCVDACINRCNTASVV
;
A
#
# COMPACT_ATOMS: atom_id res chain seq x y z
N MET A 1 -57.05 17.67 67.94
CA MET A 1 -57.22 17.33 66.51
C MET A 1 -57.67 18.58 65.78
N ALA A 2 -56.79 19.12 64.94
CA ALA A 2 -57.11 20.11 63.92
C ALA A 2 -56.36 19.70 62.63
N PRO A 3 -56.99 19.82 61.46
CA PRO A 3 -56.55 19.15 60.22
C PRO A 3 -55.39 19.87 59.52
N TYR A 4 -54.62 19.12 58.74
CA TYR A 4 -53.55 19.63 57.87
C TYR A 4 -54.10 20.53 56.74
N PRO A 5 -53.44 21.64 56.39
CA PRO A 5 -53.71 22.38 55.16
C PRO A 5 -53.04 21.72 53.93
N PRO A 6 -53.53 22.00 52.70
CA PRO A 6 -53.13 21.31 51.48
C PRO A 6 -51.78 21.78 50.91
N LEU A 7 -51.18 20.90 50.11
CA LEU A 7 -49.93 21.11 49.37
C LEU A 7 -50.01 22.39 48.51
N ALA A 8 -49.19 23.38 48.86
CA ALA A 8 -48.96 24.56 48.04
C ALA A 8 -48.13 24.20 46.80
N GLU A 9 -48.57 24.67 45.63
CA GLU A 9 -47.86 24.59 44.36
C GLU A 9 -46.51 25.29 44.46
N LEU A 10 -45.43 24.54 44.24
CA LEU A 10 -44.07 25.09 44.08
C LEU A 10 -43.99 25.86 42.75
N PRO A 11 -43.26 26.99 42.69
CA PRO A 11 -43.12 27.78 41.45
C PRO A 11 -42.37 27.00 40.36
N PRO A 12 -42.64 27.28 39.07
CA PRO A 12 -42.04 26.56 37.95
C PRO A 12 -40.52 26.81 37.89
N VAL A 13 -39.76 25.72 37.83
CA VAL A 13 -38.31 25.75 37.64
C VAL A 13 -37.99 26.36 36.27
N VAL A 14 -37.37 27.54 36.26
CA VAL A 14 -36.82 28.17 35.05
C VAL A 14 -35.67 27.29 34.53
N ALA A 15 -35.83 26.72 33.33
CA ALA A 15 -34.81 25.89 32.70
C ALA A 15 -33.54 26.71 32.39
N PRO A 16 -32.33 26.16 32.64
CA PRO A 16 -31.09 26.88 32.33
C PRO A 16 -30.92 27.09 30.82
N LEU A 17 -30.48 28.29 30.43
CA LEU A 17 -30.15 28.68 29.06
C LEU A 17 -29.18 27.65 28.44
N GLN A 18 -29.60 27.00 27.35
CA GLN A 18 -28.76 26.02 26.66
C GLN A 18 -27.58 26.70 25.95
N PRO A 19 -26.35 26.17 26.05
CA PRO A 19 -25.19 26.71 25.34
C PRO A 19 -25.41 26.62 23.82
N THR A 20 -25.12 27.71 23.11
CA THR A 20 -25.24 27.79 21.65
C THR A 20 -23.85 27.81 21.02
N VAL A 21 -23.64 27.00 19.98
CA VAL A 21 -22.37 26.91 19.24
C VAL A 21 -22.65 27.26 17.78
N PRO A 22 -21.89 28.16 17.15
CA PRO A 22 -22.07 28.49 15.73
C PRO A 22 -21.73 27.28 14.82
N CYS A 23 -22.52 27.07 13.77
CA CYS A 23 -22.43 25.91 12.88
C CYS A 23 -21.27 26.00 11.86
N PRO A 24 -20.45 24.95 11.72
CA PRO A 24 -19.37 24.85 10.72
C PRO A 24 -19.78 24.95 9.25
N ARG A 25 -21.02 24.58 8.91
CA ARG A 25 -21.52 24.53 7.52
C ARG A 25 -22.37 25.75 7.14
N CYS A 26 -23.01 26.43 8.11
CA CYS A 26 -24.03 27.47 7.87
C CYS A 26 -23.78 28.80 8.61
N GLY A 27 -22.87 28.87 9.59
CA GLY A 27 -22.66 30.05 10.45
C GLY A 27 -23.78 30.33 11.46
N GLY A 28 -24.95 29.70 11.32
CA GLY A 28 -26.08 29.84 12.23
C GLY A 28 -25.87 29.16 13.58
N LEU A 29 -26.62 29.60 14.59
CA LEU A 29 -26.55 29.08 15.95
C LEU A 29 -27.13 27.67 16.02
N CYS A 30 -26.31 26.68 16.38
CA CYS A 30 -26.78 25.35 16.71
C CYS A 30 -27.21 25.30 18.18
N THR A 31 -28.39 24.77 18.43
CA THR A 31 -28.85 24.38 19.77
C THR A 31 -28.31 23.01 20.14
N ILE A 32 -27.61 22.93 21.28
CA ILE A 32 -27.21 21.67 21.90
C ILE A 32 -28.47 21.08 22.58
N ALA A 33 -28.88 19.89 22.18
CA ALA A 33 -30.13 19.28 22.64
C ALA A 33 -29.98 18.69 24.05
N ALA A 34 -29.75 19.53 25.06
CA ALA A 34 -29.44 19.19 26.46
C ALA A 34 -27.94 18.98 26.75
N PRO A 35 -27.47 19.37 27.95
CA PRO A 35 -26.05 19.31 28.35
C PRO A 35 -25.46 17.89 28.45
N LEU A 36 -26.28 16.85 28.24
CA LEU A 36 -25.90 15.43 28.19
C LEU A 36 -26.09 14.82 26.80
N SER A 37 -26.54 15.59 25.80
CA SER A 37 -26.66 15.10 24.43
C SER A 37 -25.34 15.26 23.69
N SER A 38 -24.86 14.16 23.14
CA SER A 38 -23.65 14.06 22.34
C SER A 38 -23.87 14.50 20.89
N SER A 39 -24.90 15.30 20.58
CA SER A 39 -25.26 15.68 19.21
C SER A 39 -25.71 17.14 19.08
N ILE A 40 -25.15 17.82 18.09
CA ILE A 40 -25.44 19.20 17.68
C ILE A 40 -26.00 19.14 16.27
N SER A 41 -27.16 19.75 16.01
CA SER A 41 -27.74 19.84 14.67
C SER A 41 -28.00 21.31 14.25
N CYS A 42 -27.46 21.75 13.10
CA CYS A 42 -27.81 23.04 12.48
C CYS A 42 -29.12 22.88 11.73
N LYS A 43 -30.17 23.55 12.21
CA LYS A 43 -31.48 23.60 11.53
C LYS A 43 -31.45 24.32 10.18
N LEU A 44 -30.44 25.16 9.92
CA LEU A 44 -30.34 25.95 8.67
C LEU A 44 -29.70 25.20 7.50
N CYS A 45 -28.77 24.27 7.74
CA CYS A 45 -28.10 23.50 6.67
C CYS A 45 -28.15 21.98 6.87
N GLY A 46 -28.76 21.51 7.95
CA GLY A 46 -28.83 20.09 8.29
C GLY A 46 -27.47 19.47 8.64
N LEU A 47 -26.49 20.26 9.08
CA LEU A 47 -25.24 19.72 9.61
C LEU A 47 -25.49 19.07 10.97
N THR A 48 -25.05 17.83 11.14
CA THR A 48 -25.05 17.13 12.43
C THR A 48 -23.61 16.85 12.86
N ALA A 49 -23.22 17.26 14.06
CA ALA A 49 -21.91 17.03 14.67
C ALA A 49 -22.09 16.40 16.06
N SER A 50 -21.13 15.64 16.55
CA SER A 50 -21.18 15.03 17.89
C SER A 50 -20.10 15.55 18.84
N TYR A 51 -20.43 15.69 20.12
CA TYR A 51 -19.56 16.25 21.17
C TYR A 51 -19.17 15.16 22.18
N HIS A 52 -17.89 15.10 22.56
CA HIS A 52 -17.38 14.25 23.64
C HIS A 52 -16.67 15.10 24.70
N ASN A 53 -16.89 14.77 25.98
CA ASN A 53 -16.44 15.51 27.16
C ASN A 53 -14.92 15.56 27.39
N ASP A 54 -14.13 15.07 26.44
CA ASP A 54 -12.67 14.97 26.51
C ASP A 54 -11.97 16.04 25.63
N GLY A 55 -12.74 16.98 25.08
CA GLY A 55 -12.22 18.13 24.33
C GLY A 55 -11.80 17.87 22.86
N LYS A 56 -12.28 16.79 22.22
CA LYS A 56 -12.01 16.49 20.80
C LYS A 56 -13.28 16.61 19.95
N PHE A 57 -13.18 17.30 18.81
CA PHE A 57 -14.28 17.61 17.89
C PHE A 57 -14.12 16.94 16.52
N ILE A 58 -15.26 16.64 15.86
CA ILE A 58 -15.33 15.89 14.60
C ILE A 58 -16.36 16.52 13.66
N VAL A 59 -15.95 17.12 12.54
CA VAL A 59 -16.86 17.65 11.50
C VAL A 59 -16.26 17.55 10.08
N ILE A 60 -16.99 17.02 9.09
CA ILE A 60 -16.68 17.09 7.64
C ILE A 60 -17.95 17.60 7.01
N VAL A 61 -17.84 18.71 6.28
CA VAL A 61 -18.57 18.96 5.03
C VAL A 61 -17.67 19.87 4.19
N GLU A 62 -17.53 19.60 2.88
CA GLU A 62 -16.71 20.34 1.88
C GLU A 62 -15.71 21.35 2.47
N GLY A 63 -14.47 20.91 2.69
CA GLY A 63 -13.34 21.80 2.98
C GLY A 63 -12.71 21.75 4.39
N SER A 64 -12.33 20.55 4.89
CA SER A 64 -11.41 20.27 6.04
C SER A 64 -12.07 19.74 7.34
N PRO A 65 -11.29 19.30 8.36
CA PRO A 65 -11.02 17.88 8.64
C PRO A 65 -11.84 17.31 9.82
N ILE A 66 -12.20 16.04 9.67
CA ILE A 66 -12.79 15.19 10.71
C ILE A 66 -11.67 14.44 11.46
N SER A 67 -11.77 14.39 12.80
CA SER A 67 -10.98 13.49 13.66
C SER A 67 -11.85 12.37 14.27
N ILE A 68 -12.24 11.34 13.52
CA ILE A 68 -13.13 10.30 14.08
C ILE A 68 -12.47 9.44 15.16
N GLN A 69 -13.08 9.41 16.34
CA GLN A 69 -13.08 8.22 17.19
C GLN A 69 -14.38 7.45 16.92
N GLU A 70 -14.21 6.25 16.37
CA GLU A 70 -15.23 5.23 16.12
C GLU A 70 -16.47 5.69 15.32
N ASP A 71 -16.35 5.71 13.99
CA ASP A 71 -17.29 5.10 13.03
C ASP A 71 -17.07 5.55 11.57
N THR A 72 -17.45 4.69 10.64
CA THR A 72 -17.18 4.79 9.19
C THR A 72 -17.80 6.06 8.56
N ILE A 73 -17.02 6.85 7.81
CA ILE A 73 -17.54 7.99 7.01
C ILE A 73 -18.11 7.47 5.69
N LYS A 74 -19.38 7.78 5.41
CA LYS A 74 -19.99 7.63 4.08
C LYS A 74 -20.26 9.02 3.49
N TYR A 75 -19.42 9.47 2.56
CA TYR A 75 -19.52 10.80 1.94
C TYR A 75 -19.68 10.67 0.42
N ASN A 76 -20.85 10.92 -0.15
CA ASN A 76 -21.11 10.53 -1.55
C ASN A 76 -20.90 11.67 -2.58
N ARG A 77 -20.29 12.80 -2.21
CA ARG A 77 -20.16 13.98 -3.10
C ARG A 77 -18.83 14.71 -2.96
N GLY A 78 -17.97 14.69 -3.98
CA GLY A 78 -16.74 15.48 -4.00
C GLY A 78 -15.51 14.75 -3.46
N ALA A 79 -14.46 15.50 -3.10
CA ALA A 79 -13.19 14.96 -2.60
C ALA A 79 -13.18 14.92 -1.06
N LEU A 80 -12.70 13.80 -0.49
CA LEU A 80 -12.56 13.61 0.95
C LEU A 80 -11.12 13.89 1.37
N LYS A 81 -10.90 14.88 2.25
CA LYS A 81 -9.59 15.15 2.86
C LYS A 81 -9.62 14.83 4.36
N VAL A 82 -8.75 13.93 4.80
CA VAL A 82 -8.61 13.53 6.22
C VAL A 82 -7.23 13.90 6.71
N VAL A 83 -7.15 14.63 7.83
CA VAL A 83 -5.88 15.03 8.46
C VAL A 83 -6.03 14.81 9.97
N SER A 84 -5.57 13.67 10.51
CA SER A 84 -5.24 13.48 11.94
C SER A 84 -4.96 12.00 12.29
N GLY A 85 -4.33 11.79 13.47
CA GLY A 85 -3.88 10.50 13.99
C GLY A 85 -4.98 9.59 14.51
N GLY A 86 -4.71 8.27 14.48
CA GLY A 86 -5.64 7.22 14.88
C GLY A 86 -5.95 6.23 13.77
N ASN A 87 -7.11 5.57 13.86
CA ASN A 87 -7.57 4.58 12.89
C ASN A 87 -8.60 5.22 11.94
N ILE A 88 -8.29 5.25 10.64
CA ILE A 88 -9.09 5.86 9.58
C ILE A 88 -9.73 4.75 8.74
N CYS A 89 -11.05 4.81 8.53
CA CYS A 89 -11.79 3.86 7.70
C CYS A 89 -12.65 4.62 6.67
N ILE A 90 -12.43 4.32 5.38
CA ILE A 90 -13.09 4.98 4.25
C ILE A 90 -13.66 3.93 3.30
N ASP A 91 -14.93 4.06 2.89
CA ASP A 91 -15.60 3.14 1.96
C ASP A 91 -16.41 3.92 0.92
N ARG A 92 -16.40 3.42 -0.33
CA ARG A 92 -17.20 3.94 -1.46
C ARG A 92 -17.02 5.44 -1.73
N GLN A 93 -15.78 5.88 -1.97
CA GLN A 93 -15.45 7.26 -2.32
C GLN A 93 -14.85 7.36 -3.72
N ASN A 94 -15.04 8.49 -4.38
CA ASN A 94 -14.38 8.72 -5.66
C ASN A 94 -12.93 9.17 -5.47
N ASN A 95 -12.71 10.29 -4.77
CA ASN A 95 -11.39 10.90 -4.57
C ASN A 95 -11.11 11.06 -3.08
N ILE A 96 -9.99 10.52 -2.62
CA ILE A 96 -9.57 10.57 -1.22
C ILE A 96 -8.15 11.12 -1.14
N HIS A 97 -7.93 12.00 -0.18
CA HIS A 97 -6.60 12.41 0.29
C HIS A 97 -6.55 12.20 1.82
N VAL A 98 -5.62 11.39 2.29
CA VAL A 98 -5.37 11.19 3.73
C VAL A 98 -3.97 11.65 4.06
N LYS A 99 -3.81 12.40 5.16
CA LYS A 99 -2.50 12.78 5.70
C LYS A 99 -2.38 12.34 7.15
N GLY A 100 -1.45 11.44 7.41
CA GLY A 100 -1.21 10.83 8.71
C GLY A 100 -2.25 9.78 9.09
N GLY A 101 -1.99 9.08 10.20
CA GLY A 101 -2.83 7.99 10.70
C GLY A 101 -1.99 6.82 11.20
N SER A 102 -2.43 6.16 12.27
CA SER A 102 -1.78 4.94 12.74
C SER A 102 -2.21 3.75 11.89
N LYS A 103 -3.49 3.68 11.52
CA LYS A 103 -4.05 2.64 10.65
C LYS A 103 -5.05 3.25 9.68
N ILE A 104 -4.92 2.98 8.39
CA ILE A 104 -5.76 3.51 7.32
C ILE A 104 -6.37 2.32 6.58
N SER A 105 -7.68 2.26 6.44
CA SER A 105 -8.38 1.22 5.70
C SER A 105 -9.30 1.85 4.66
N VAL A 106 -9.02 1.62 3.39
CA VAL A 106 -9.79 2.16 2.26
C VAL A 106 -10.41 1.02 1.45
N ARG A 107 -11.71 1.11 1.15
CA ARG A 107 -12.45 0.08 0.42
C ARG A 107 -13.29 0.66 -0.71
N ARG A 108 -13.30 0.01 -1.86
CA ARG A 108 -14.22 0.35 -2.98
C ARG A 108 -14.13 1.83 -3.41
N CYS A 109 -12.92 2.37 -3.53
CA CYS A 109 -12.71 3.76 -3.90
C CYS A 109 -11.98 3.89 -5.24
N ASN A 110 -12.05 5.04 -5.91
CA ASN A 110 -11.42 5.18 -7.22
C ASN A 110 -9.98 5.70 -7.09
N ASN A 111 -9.79 6.95 -6.66
CA ASN A 111 -8.49 7.61 -6.55
C ASN A 111 -8.15 7.88 -5.09
N ILE A 112 -7.01 7.39 -4.64
CA ILE A 112 -6.58 7.45 -3.25
C ILE A 112 -5.17 8.01 -3.21
N HIS A 113 -4.98 9.06 -2.42
CA HIS A 113 -3.68 9.61 -2.05
C HIS A 113 -3.51 9.51 -0.54
N VAL A 114 -2.42 8.91 -0.07
CA VAL A 114 -2.10 8.79 1.36
C VAL A 114 -0.70 9.32 1.60
N GLU A 115 -0.58 10.36 2.43
CA GLU A 115 0.70 10.90 2.90
C GLU A 115 0.93 10.48 4.35
N GLY A 116 1.89 9.59 4.56
CA GLY A 116 2.19 9.00 5.86
C GLY A 116 1.17 7.95 6.29
N GLY A 117 1.56 7.12 7.23
CA GLY A 117 0.67 6.13 7.83
C GLY A 117 1.45 5.01 8.48
N GLY A 118 1.01 4.51 9.63
CA GLY A 118 1.57 3.29 10.21
C GLY A 118 1.24 2.09 9.31
N ASP A 119 -0.03 1.69 9.29
CA ASP A 119 -0.54 0.58 8.48
C ASP A 119 -1.61 1.06 7.49
N VAL A 120 -1.36 0.95 6.18
CA VAL A 120 -2.30 1.29 5.11
C VAL A 120 -2.84 0.02 4.46
N SER A 121 -4.16 -0.15 4.43
CA SER A 121 -4.83 -1.29 3.81
C SER A 121 -5.86 -0.82 2.78
N VAL A 122 -5.66 -1.19 1.52
CA VAL A 122 -6.54 -0.78 0.41
C VAL A 122 -7.13 -2.00 -0.29
N HIS A 123 -8.45 -1.99 -0.51
CA HIS A 123 -9.15 -3.14 -1.06
C HIS A 123 -10.20 -2.76 -2.11
N ARG A 124 -10.09 -3.33 -3.32
CA ARG A 124 -10.98 -3.07 -4.47
C ARG A 124 -11.01 -1.60 -4.87
N CYS A 125 -9.86 -1.01 -5.16
CA CYS A 125 -9.75 0.39 -5.57
C CYS A 125 -9.05 0.52 -6.94
N ASN A 126 -9.13 1.67 -7.60
CA ASN A 126 -8.53 1.82 -8.93
C ASN A 126 -7.08 2.31 -8.85
N ASN A 127 -6.88 3.58 -8.50
CA ASN A 127 -5.58 4.25 -8.46
C ASN A 127 -5.21 4.60 -7.03
N ILE A 128 -4.02 4.19 -6.61
CA ILE A 128 -3.54 4.34 -5.24
C ILE A 128 -2.14 4.93 -5.29
N HIS A 129 -1.95 6.03 -4.57
CA HIS A 129 -0.65 6.63 -4.30
C HIS A 129 -0.44 6.67 -2.79
N VAL A 130 0.68 6.14 -2.32
CA VAL A 130 1.06 6.15 -0.90
C VAL A 130 2.48 6.69 -0.75
N GLU A 131 2.63 7.77 -0.01
CA GLU A 131 3.93 8.32 0.37
C GLU A 131 4.22 7.96 1.83
N SER A 132 5.38 7.38 2.12
CA SER A 132 5.87 7.12 3.48
C SER A 132 4.94 6.27 4.37
N GLY A 133 4.53 5.09 3.89
CA GLY A 133 3.73 4.14 4.66
C GLY A 133 4.59 3.12 5.42
N GLY A 134 4.36 2.91 6.72
CA GLY A 134 5.08 1.89 7.50
C GLY A 134 4.85 0.48 6.94
N SER A 135 3.59 0.07 6.80
CA SER A 135 3.16 -1.17 6.16
C SER A 135 2.02 -0.87 5.20
N VAL A 136 2.12 -1.32 3.96
CA VAL A 136 1.12 -1.10 2.91
C VAL A 136 0.62 -2.45 2.39
N SER A 137 -0.68 -2.70 2.49
CA SER A 137 -1.33 -3.89 1.96
C SER A 137 -2.41 -3.52 0.95
N VAL A 138 -2.25 -3.96 -0.29
CA VAL A 138 -3.19 -3.66 -1.38
C VAL A 138 -3.75 -4.94 -1.99
N HIS A 139 -5.07 -4.98 -2.15
CA HIS A 139 -5.76 -6.18 -2.64
C HIS A 139 -6.82 -5.86 -3.69
N ARG A 140 -6.69 -6.46 -4.88
CA ARG A 140 -7.61 -6.30 -6.03
C ARG A 140 -7.72 -4.86 -6.50
N CYS A 141 -6.61 -4.21 -6.83
CA CYS A 141 -6.60 -2.83 -7.32
C CYS A 141 -5.96 -2.73 -8.71
N ASN A 142 -6.09 -1.61 -9.42
CA ASN A 142 -5.52 -1.49 -10.76
C ASN A 142 -4.08 -1.00 -10.69
N ASN A 143 -3.90 0.28 -10.36
CA ASN A 143 -2.60 0.97 -10.40
C ASN A 143 -2.20 1.38 -9.00
N ILE A 144 -0.96 1.05 -8.63
CA ILE A 144 -0.42 1.30 -7.30
C ILE A 144 0.93 1.96 -7.46
N ASP A 145 1.08 3.09 -6.78
CA ASP A 145 2.35 3.79 -6.61
C ASP A 145 2.62 3.93 -5.11
N VAL A 146 3.83 3.57 -4.69
CA VAL A 146 4.27 3.66 -3.30
C VAL A 146 5.67 4.26 -3.27
N GLU A 147 5.78 5.47 -2.74
CA GLU A 147 7.04 6.17 -2.52
C GLU A 147 7.41 6.11 -1.04
N GLY A 148 8.39 5.29 -0.68
CA GLY A 148 8.79 5.12 0.70
C GLY A 148 7.88 4.18 1.48
N GLY A 149 8.46 3.14 2.08
CA GLY A 149 7.73 2.33 3.05
C GLY A 149 8.51 1.17 3.64
N GLY A 150 7.99 0.61 4.74
CA GLY A 150 8.64 -0.50 5.43
C GLY A 150 8.34 -1.86 4.81
N LYS A 151 7.07 -2.27 4.79
CA LYS A 151 6.62 -3.55 4.22
C LYS A 151 5.47 -3.35 3.25
N ILE A 152 5.59 -3.85 2.04
CA ILE A 152 4.59 -3.70 0.99
C ILE A 152 4.11 -5.09 0.56
N SER A 153 2.80 -5.30 0.59
CA SER A 153 2.17 -6.55 0.17
C SER A 153 1.04 -6.27 -0.81
N VAL A 154 1.18 -6.74 -2.04
CA VAL A 154 0.22 -6.49 -3.11
C VAL A 154 -0.32 -7.81 -3.67
N HIS A 155 -1.64 -7.90 -3.82
CA HIS A 155 -2.30 -9.11 -4.28
C HIS A 155 -3.37 -8.83 -5.34
N ARG A 156 -3.21 -9.42 -6.53
CA ARG A 156 -4.13 -9.31 -7.68
C ARG A 156 -4.29 -7.88 -8.19
N CYS A 157 -3.22 -7.25 -8.65
CA CYS A 157 -3.26 -5.90 -9.20
C CYS A 157 -2.69 -5.84 -10.62
N ASN A 158 -2.88 -4.75 -11.36
CA ASN A 158 -2.35 -4.66 -12.72
C ASN A 158 -0.92 -4.15 -12.70
N ASP A 159 -0.76 -2.88 -12.33
CA ASP A 159 0.51 -2.16 -12.42
C ASP A 159 0.92 -1.67 -11.04
N ILE A 160 2.19 -1.93 -10.69
CA ILE A 160 2.76 -1.60 -9.40
C ILE A 160 4.08 -0.88 -9.64
N HIS A 161 4.19 0.32 -9.08
CA HIS A 161 5.42 1.07 -8.94
C HIS A 161 5.74 1.22 -7.45
N VAL A 162 6.99 0.94 -7.07
CA VAL A 162 7.47 1.10 -5.70
C VAL A 162 8.84 1.73 -5.72
N GLU A 163 9.03 2.78 -4.94
CA GLU A 163 10.32 3.43 -4.74
C GLU A 163 10.74 3.42 -3.25
N CYS A 164 12.02 3.19 -2.98
CA CYS A 164 12.66 3.31 -1.66
C CYS A 164 11.94 2.55 -0.53
N SER A 165 11.83 1.23 -0.64
CA SER A 165 11.09 0.40 0.32
C SER A 165 11.95 -0.61 1.07
N GLY A 166 11.44 -1.14 2.19
CA GLY A 166 11.99 -2.31 2.86
C GLY A 166 11.63 -3.60 2.11
N ASP A 167 10.66 -4.37 2.60
CA ASP A 167 10.29 -5.64 1.96
C ASP A 167 9.09 -5.47 1.02
N VAL A 168 9.15 -6.04 -0.17
CA VAL A 168 8.07 -6.03 -1.16
C VAL A 168 7.65 -7.47 -1.50
N SER A 169 6.37 -7.78 -1.35
CA SER A 169 5.79 -9.06 -1.71
C SER A 169 4.61 -8.87 -2.66
N VAL A 170 4.70 -9.42 -3.87
CA VAL A 170 3.67 -9.29 -4.91
C VAL A 170 3.14 -10.67 -5.31
N HIS A 171 1.82 -10.79 -5.37
CA HIS A 171 1.15 -12.02 -5.75
C HIS A 171 0.10 -11.78 -6.85
N ARG A 172 0.44 -12.25 -8.07
CA ARG A 172 -0.38 -12.19 -9.29
C ARG A 172 -0.65 -10.77 -9.76
N CYS A 173 0.32 -10.15 -10.41
CA CYS A 173 0.14 -8.84 -11.03
C CYS A 173 0.60 -8.83 -12.49
N ASN A 174 0.31 -7.82 -13.29
CA ASN A 174 0.78 -7.80 -14.68
C ASN A 174 2.20 -7.24 -14.74
N ASN A 175 2.38 -5.99 -14.32
CA ASN A 175 3.68 -5.31 -14.33
C ASN A 175 4.06 -4.86 -12.93
N VAL A 176 5.33 -5.06 -12.59
CA VAL A 176 5.90 -4.69 -11.29
C VAL A 176 7.22 -3.99 -11.54
N LEU A 177 7.35 -2.77 -11.05
CA LEU A 177 8.59 -2.00 -11.04
C LEU A 177 8.95 -1.66 -9.59
N VAL A 178 10.17 -2.00 -9.19
CA VAL A 178 10.69 -1.68 -7.85
C VAL A 178 12.04 -0.99 -8.00
N LYS A 179 12.15 0.23 -7.46
CA LYS A 179 13.39 1.01 -7.44
C LYS A 179 13.86 1.20 -6.00
N GLY A 180 14.99 0.62 -5.63
CA GLY A 180 15.48 0.67 -4.26
C GLY A 180 14.58 -0.11 -3.29
N GLY A 181 15.00 -1.34 -2.99
CA GLY A 181 14.28 -2.24 -2.08
C GLY A 181 15.20 -3.01 -1.13
N GLY A 182 14.68 -3.45 0.01
CA GLY A 182 15.23 -4.57 0.78
C GLY A 182 14.97 -5.88 0.05
N LYS A 183 14.15 -6.78 0.63
CA LYS A 183 13.83 -8.06 -0.01
C LYS A 183 12.61 -7.94 -0.92
N VAL A 184 12.71 -8.42 -2.16
CA VAL A 184 11.60 -8.41 -3.13
C VAL A 184 11.20 -9.82 -3.51
N SER A 185 9.90 -10.14 -3.44
CA SER A 185 9.36 -11.46 -3.78
C SER A 185 8.15 -11.33 -4.68
N VAL A 186 8.18 -11.95 -5.85
CA VAL A 186 7.07 -11.94 -6.83
C VAL A 186 6.64 -13.37 -7.17
N HIS A 187 5.39 -13.72 -6.89
CA HIS A 187 4.90 -15.07 -7.15
C HIS A 187 4.51 -15.30 -8.62
N ARG A 188 3.80 -14.34 -9.23
CA ARG A 188 3.38 -14.40 -10.65
C ARG A 188 3.28 -13.00 -11.21
N CYS A 189 3.91 -12.76 -12.34
CA CYS A 189 3.70 -11.57 -13.15
C CYS A 189 3.98 -11.78 -14.63
N ASN A 190 3.64 -10.79 -15.47
CA ASN A 190 4.07 -10.80 -16.87
C ASN A 190 5.45 -10.15 -16.97
N ASN A 191 5.59 -8.94 -16.44
CA ASN A 191 6.87 -8.22 -16.40
C ASN A 191 7.23 -7.82 -14.97
N PHE A 192 8.51 -7.95 -14.64
CA PHE A 192 9.07 -7.52 -13.37
C PHE A 192 10.44 -6.90 -13.58
N ASP A 193 10.56 -5.62 -13.25
CA ASP A 193 11.80 -4.86 -13.35
C ASP A 193 12.21 -4.38 -11.95
N VAL A 194 13.50 -4.55 -11.62
CA VAL A 194 14.09 -4.08 -10.36
C VAL A 194 15.34 -3.24 -10.65
N GLU A 195 15.39 -2.04 -10.07
CA GLU A 195 16.57 -1.16 -10.12
C GLU A 195 17.09 -0.95 -8.69
N GLY A 196 18.17 -1.65 -8.34
CA GLY A 196 18.77 -1.58 -7.02
C GLY A 196 17.90 -2.24 -5.92
N GLY A 197 18.49 -3.18 -5.20
CA GLY A 197 17.86 -3.73 -4.02
C GLY A 197 18.66 -4.82 -3.31
N GLY A 198 18.05 -5.42 -2.30
CA GLY A 198 18.55 -6.61 -1.63
C GLY A 198 18.24 -7.88 -2.41
N ASP A 199 17.81 -8.90 -1.69
CA ASP A 199 17.53 -10.23 -2.22
C ASP A 199 16.21 -10.28 -3.02
N ILE A 200 16.23 -10.91 -4.20
CA ILE A 200 15.09 -10.97 -5.13
C ILE A 200 14.66 -12.42 -5.37
N SER A 201 13.36 -12.71 -5.25
CA SER A 201 12.78 -14.02 -5.57
C SER A 201 11.63 -13.92 -6.55
N VAL A 202 11.69 -14.68 -7.63
CA VAL A 202 10.66 -14.72 -8.69
C VAL A 202 10.20 -16.16 -8.88
N HIS A 203 8.92 -16.43 -8.67
CA HIS A 203 8.40 -17.79 -8.87
C HIS A 203 7.98 -18.05 -10.33
N ARG A 204 7.19 -17.15 -10.95
CA ARG A 204 6.85 -17.22 -12.38
C ARG A 204 6.76 -15.82 -12.99
N CYS A 205 7.45 -15.60 -14.10
CA CYS A 205 7.39 -14.35 -14.85
C CYS A 205 7.58 -14.58 -16.36
N ASP A 206 7.05 -13.74 -17.23
CA ASP A 206 7.38 -13.81 -18.65
C ASP A 206 8.70 -13.07 -18.93
N GLY A 207 8.86 -11.85 -18.41
CA GLY A 207 10.10 -11.06 -18.52
C GLY A 207 10.55 -10.50 -17.17
N PHE A 208 11.73 -10.91 -16.72
CA PHE A 208 12.34 -10.39 -15.49
C PHE A 208 13.63 -9.63 -15.81
N ARG A 209 13.72 -8.38 -15.35
CA ARG A 209 14.98 -7.60 -15.37
C ARG A 209 15.38 -7.19 -13.97
N ALA A 210 16.68 -7.26 -13.71
CA ALA A 210 17.27 -6.69 -12.51
C ALA A 210 18.58 -5.99 -12.85
N ASP A 211 18.70 -4.73 -12.46
CA ASP A 211 19.94 -3.97 -12.52
C ASP A 211 20.33 -3.52 -11.12
N GLY A 212 21.39 -4.13 -10.57
CA GLY A 212 21.77 -3.93 -9.18
C GLY A 212 20.92 -4.77 -8.21
N GLY A 213 21.57 -5.63 -7.42
CA GLY A 213 20.84 -6.45 -6.46
C GLY A 213 21.72 -7.34 -5.59
N GLY A 214 21.12 -7.88 -4.53
CA GLY A 214 21.66 -8.99 -3.74
C GLY A 214 21.58 -10.32 -4.50
N ASN A 215 21.21 -11.40 -3.80
CA ASN A 215 21.04 -12.70 -4.44
C ASN A 215 19.69 -12.80 -5.15
N ILE A 216 19.66 -13.50 -6.26
CA ILE A 216 18.48 -13.63 -7.13
C ILE A 216 18.11 -15.10 -7.28
N TRP A 217 16.84 -15.43 -6.99
CA TRP A 217 16.28 -16.77 -7.22
C TRP A 217 15.12 -16.70 -8.18
N VAL A 218 15.23 -17.40 -9.30
CA VAL A 218 14.18 -17.51 -10.31
C VAL A 218 13.75 -18.96 -10.45
N HIS A 219 12.47 -19.26 -10.21
CA HIS A 219 11.96 -20.61 -10.40
C HIS A 219 11.60 -20.91 -11.86
N ARG A 220 10.82 -20.04 -12.51
CA ARG A 220 10.41 -20.19 -13.92
C ARG A 220 10.26 -18.84 -14.60
N CYS A 221 11.02 -18.57 -15.65
CA CYS A 221 10.81 -17.38 -16.49
C CYS A 221 10.90 -17.67 -17.99
N ASN A 222 10.27 -16.86 -18.84
CA ASN A 222 10.57 -16.94 -20.28
C ASN A 222 11.87 -16.18 -20.61
N GLY A 223 12.05 -14.96 -20.12
CA GLY A 223 13.28 -14.19 -20.26
C GLY A 223 13.78 -13.63 -18.94
N VAL A 224 15.10 -13.66 -18.74
CA VAL A 224 15.79 -13.06 -17.59
C VAL A 224 16.96 -12.21 -18.09
N GLN A 225 17.02 -10.95 -17.67
CA GLN A 225 18.17 -10.06 -17.89
C GLN A 225 18.66 -9.54 -16.53
N ILE A 226 19.89 -9.84 -16.15
CA ILE A 226 20.45 -9.45 -14.87
C ILE A 226 21.79 -8.75 -15.09
N GLU A 227 21.99 -7.60 -14.45
CA GLU A 227 23.27 -6.91 -14.41
C GLU A 227 23.61 -6.54 -12.94
N ARG A 228 24.89 -6.66 -12.58
CA ARG A 228 25.43 -6.19 -11.29
C ARG A 228 24.71 -6.78 -10.06
N SER A 229 24.61 -8.10 -10.00
CA SER A 229 23.95 -8.80 -8.89
C SER A 229 24.92 -9.61 -8.02
N GLY A 230 24.47 -10.05 -6.85
CA GLY A 230 25.07 -11.16 -6.12
C GLY A 230 24.91 -12.51 -6.83
N ASN A 231 24.72 -13.59 -6.08
CA ASN A 231 24.57 -14.92 -6.66
C ASN A 231 23.21 -15.08 -7.36
N ILE A 232 23.19 -15.82 -8.46
CA ILE A 232 22.00 -16.10 -9.25
C ILE A 232 21.70 -17.60 -9.21
N CYS A 233 20.47 -17.97 -8.89
CA CYS A 233 19.98 -19.34 -8.99
C CYS A 233 18.70 -19.38 -9.86
N ILE A 234 18.78 -20.03 -11.01
CA ILE A 234 17.66 -20.17 -11.94
C ILE A 234 17.31 -21.65 -12.09
N HIS A 235 16.06 -22.02 -11.78
CA HIS A 235 15.60 -23.39 -11.96
C HIS A 235 15.23 -23.68 -13.43
N GLN A 236 14.42 -22.84 -14.06
CA GLN A 236 14.04 -22.99 -15.46
C GLN A 236 13.88 -21.62 -16.11
N CYS A 237 14.56 -21.38 -17.22
CA CYS A 237 14.28 -20.20 -18.04
C CYS A 237 14.57 -20.44 -19.52
N ASN A 238 13.78 -19.88 -20.44
CA ASN A 238 14.11 -20.06 -21.86
C ASN A 238 15.39 -19.28 -22.20
N ASN A 239 15.39 -17.97 -21.97
CA ASN A 239 16.51 -17.08 -22.32
C ASN A 239 17.07 -16.38 -21.09
N ILE A 240 18.38 -16.53 -20.86
CA ILE A 240 19.08 -15.92 -19.73
C ILE A 240 20.20 -15.04 -20.28
N TYR A 241 20.22 -13.78 -19.88
CA TYR A 241 21.34 -12.88 -20.02
C TYR A 241 21.75 -12.42 -18.61
N ALA A 242 23.00 -12.66 -18.23
CA ALA A 242 23.51 -12.17 -16.94
C ALA A 242 24.93 -11.64 -17.08
N THR A 243 25.20 -10.47 -16.51
CA THR A 243 26.53 -9.86 -16.56
C THR A 243 26.97 -9.30 -15.21
N LYS A 244 28.28 -9.36 -14.94
CA LYS A 244 28.88 -8.75 -13.74
C LYS A 244 28.20 -9.25 -12.46
N SER A 245 27.95 -10.55 -12.38
CA SER A 245 27.23 -11.18 -11.28
C SER A 245 28.16 -12.04 -10.42
N GLY A 246 27.69 -12.43 -9.23
CA GLY A 246 28.36 -13.44 -8.41
C GLY A 246 28.32 -14.84 -9.03
N ASN A 247 28.19 -15.88 -8.21
CA ASN A 247 28.08 -17.24 -8.73
C ASN A 247 26.71 -17.48 -9.38
N ILE A 248 26.70 -18.16 -10.52
CA ILE A 248 25.49 -18.44 -11.29
C ILE A 248 25.24 -19.96 -11.32
N ARG A 249 24.05 -20.38 -10.90
CA ARG A 249 23.57 -21.76 -11.01
C ARG A 249 22.30 -21.82 -11.83
N ILE A 250 22.32 -22.59 -12.91
CA ILE A 250 21.17 -22.77 -13.82
C ILE A 250 20.86 -24.27 -13.94
N ASP A 251 19.65 -24.69 -13.57
CA ASP A 251 19.22 -26.09 -13.71
C ASP A 251 18.84 -26.43 -15.16
N ARG A 252 18.06 -25.56 -15.82
CA ARG A 252 17.62 -25.74 -17.21
C ARG A 252 17.44 -24.40 -17.92
N CYS A 253 18.01 -24.29 -19.11
CA CYS A 253 17.65 -23.24 -20.05
C CYS A 253 17.61 -23.70 -21.50
N ASN A 254 17.09 -22.86 -22.40
CA ASN A 254 17.37 -23.00 -23.83
C ASN A 254 18.68 -22.27 -24.11
N ASP A 255 18.72 -20.96 -23.90
CA ASP A 255 19.86 -20.11 -24.21
C ASP A 255 20.34 -19.37 -22.96
N ALA A 256 21.64 -19.43 -22.70
CA ALA A 256 22.30 -18.66 -21.65
C ALA A 256 23.50 -17.90 -22.21
N HIS A 257 23.52 -16.58 -22.02
CA HIS A 257 24.67 -15.73 -22.26
C HIS A 257 25.10 -15.07 -20.96
N LEU A 258 26.30 -15.42 -20.49
CA LEU A 258 26.82 -15.04 -19.18
C LEU A 258 28.19 -14.39 -19.36
N ASP A 259 28.40 -13.17 -18.85
CA ASP A 259 29.69 -12.45 -18.96
C ASP A 259 30.16 -11.92 -17.61
N GLY A 260 31.48 -11.95 -17.37
CA GLY A 260 32.12 -11.25 -16.25
C GLY A 260 31.61 -11.69 -14.87
N SER A 261 31.29 -12.97 -14.69
CA SER A 261 30.66 -13.50 -13.48
C SER A 261 31.60 -14.41 -12.65
N GLY A 262 31.17 -14.82 -11.46
CA GLY A 262 31.89 -15.79 -10.62
C GLY A 262 31.85 -17.23 -11.19
N ASP A 263 31.71 -18.23 -10.32
CA ASP A 263 31.54 -19.62 -10.75
C ASP A 263 30.20 -19.78 -11.49
N VAL A 264 30.25 -20.33 -12.70
CA VAL A 264 29.07 -20.67 -13.50
C VAL A 264 28.85 -22.18 -13.50
N ARG A 265 27.65 -22.62 -13.12
CA ARG A 265 27.22 -24.03 -13.23
C ARG A 265 25.91 -24.13 -13.98
N ILE A 266 25.92 -24.78 -15.14
CA ILE A 266 24.73 -25.04 -15.97
C ILE A 266 24.52 -26.55 -16.08
N ARG A 267 23.37 -27.05 -15.61
CA ARG A 267 23.09 -28.49 -15.66
C ARG A 267 22.57 -28.93 -17.03
N ARG A 268 21.66 -28.19 -17.65
CA ARG A 268 21.13 -28.48 -18.99
C ARG A 268 20.86 -27.20 -19.79
N CYS A 269 21.35 -27.13 -21.02
CA CYS A 269 21.09 -26.05 -21.97
C CYS A 269 20.95 -26.54 -23.40
N ASN A 270 20.39 -25.72 -24.29
CA ASN A 270 20.58 -25.88 -25.72
C ASN A 270 21.85 -25.15 -26.15
N ILE A 271 21.94 -23.85 -25.82
CA ILE A 271 23.08 -22.99 -26.11
C ILE A 271 23.57 -22.33 -24.82
N ALA A 272 24.89 -22.32 -24.62
CA ALA A 272 25.54 -21.54 -23.58
C ALA A 272 26.76 -20.80 -24.13
N ALA A 273 26.81 -19.49 -23.90
CA ALA A 273 28.00 -18.66 -24.08
C ALA A 273 28.39 -18.12 -22.70
N VAL A 274 29.58 -18.47 -22.24
CA VAL A 274 30.11 -18.05 -20.94
C VAL A 274 31.45 -17.36 -21.18
N GLU A 275 31.54 -16.09 -20.84
CA GLU A 275 32.71 -15.26 -21.12
C GLU A 275 33.24 -14.60 -19.83
N LYS A 276 34.56 -14.51 -19.70
CA LYS A 276 35.22 -13.78 -18.60
C LYS A 276 34.74 -14.21 -17.20
N CYS A 277 34.40 -15.49 -17.04
CA CYS A 277 34.02 -16.06 -15.75
C CYS A 277 35.21 -16.72 -15.05
N VAL A 278 35.13 -16.84 -13.72
CA VAL A 278 36.19 -17.47 -12.92
C VAL A 278 36.33 -18.96 -13.24
N ASP A 279 35.20 -19.66 -13.28
CA ASP A 279 35.12 -21.08 -13.66
C ASP A 279 33.74 -21.34 -14.29
N ALA A 280 33.66 -22.31 -15.19
CA ALA A 280 32.43 -22.68 -15.88
C ALA A 280 32.30 -24.19 -16.03
N CYS A 281 31.29 -24.76 -15.39
CA CYS A 281 30.92 -26.17 -15.50
C CYS A 281 29.56 -26.31 -16.20
N ILE A 282 29.57 -26.89 -17.40
CA ILE A 282 28.38 -27.11 -18.22
C ILE A 282 28.23 -28.62 -18.46
N ASN A 283 27.16 -29.22 -17.94
CA ASN A 283 27.02 -30.69 -17.93
C ASN A 283 26.40 -31.28 -19.21
N ARG A 284 25.25 -30.75 -19.66
CA ARG A 284 24.55 -31.24 -20.86
C ARG A 284 24.10 -30.05 -21.69
N CYS A 285 24.86 -29.73 -22.74
CA CYS A 285 24.53 -28.66 -23.68
C CYS A 285 24.69 -29.15 -25.11
N ASN A 286 23.83 -28.69 -26.02
CA ASN A 286 24.00 -28.98 -27.45
C ASN A 286 25.12 -28.14 -28.05
N THR A 287 25.27 -26.90 -27.60
CA THR A 287 26.34 -25.99 -28.03
C THR A 287 26.81 -25.16 -26.85
N ALA A 288 28.11 -25.22 -26.54
CA ALA A 288 28.70 -24.44 -25.46
C ALA A 288 29.98 -23.75 -25.94
N SER A 289 30.12 -22.48 -25.60
CA SER A 289 31.34 -21.70 -25.73
C SER A 289 31.70 -21.15 -24.36
N VAL A 290 32.94 -21.38 -23.94
CA VAL A 290 33.49 -20.90 -22.67
C VAL A 290 34.83 -20.22 -23.00
N VAL A 291 34.93 -18.91 -22.73
CA VAL A 291 36.09 -18.07 -23.10
C VAL A 291 36.54 -17.20 -21.93
#